data_AF-A0A382BPU3-F1
#
_entry.id   AF-A0A382BPU3-F1
#
_cell.length_a   1.000
_cell.length_b   1.000
_cell.length_c   1.000
_cell.angle_alpha   90.00
_cell.angle_beta   90.00
_cell.angle_gamma   90.00
#
_symmetry.space_group_name_H-M   'P 1'
#
loop_
_entity.id
_entity.type
_entity.pdbx_description
1 polymer ?
#
loop_
_entity_poly.entity_id
_entity_poly.type
_entity_poly.pdbx_seq_one_letter_code
_entity_poly.pdbx_strand_id
1 'polypeptide(L)' 'MSEFVAILTIFILAVFIGFEVITKVPPILHTPLMSGSNAISGITIIGAILSAGSQHTILTTGLGFA' A
#
# COMPACT_ATOMS: atom_id res chain seq x y z
N MET A 1 -14.92 -7.49 -16.12
CA MET A 1 -13.71 -7.74 -16.93
C MET A 1 -12.87 -6.47 -17.10
N SER A 2 -13.47 -5.34 -17.49
CA SER A 2 -12.76 -4.06 -17.67
C SER A 2 -12.08 -3.53 -16.40
N GLU A 3 -12.76 -3.57 -15.25
CA GLU A 3 -12.22 -3.02 -13.99
C GLU A 3 -11.03 -3.82 -13.46
N PHE A 4 -11.12 -5.15 -13.45
CA PHE A 4 -10.00 -6.01 -13.06
C PHE A 4 -8.77 -5.78 -13.95
N VAL A 5 -8.97 -5.71 -15.27
CA VAL A 5 -7.89 -5.41 -16.23
C VAL A 5 -7.30 -4.02 -15.98
N ALA A 6 -8.12 -3.02 -15.65
CA ALA A 6 -7.66 -1.68 -15.32
C ALA A 6 -6.80 -1.66 -14.04
N ILE A 7 -7.28 -2.26 -12.95
CA ILE A 7 -6.53 -2.33 -11.68
C ILE A 7 -5.24 -3.13 -11.84
N LEU A 8 -5.27 -4.24 -12.58
CA LEU A 8 -4.09 -5.04 -12.88
C LEU A 8 -3.06 -4.24 -13.71
N THR A 9 -3.53 -3.45 -14.66
CA THR A 9 -2.66 -2.57 -15.46
C THR A 9 -2.03 -1.49 -14.58
N ILE A 10 -2.80 -0.85 -13.70
CA ILE A 10 -2.29 0.13 -12.73
C ILE A 10 -1.23 -0.52 -11.83
N PHE A 11 -1.51 -1.72 -11.31
CA PHE A 11 -0.57 -2.46 -10.47
C PHE A 11 0.76 -2.72 -11.17
N ILE A 12 0.72 -3.25 -12.40
CA ILE A 12 1.93 -3.55 -13.19
C ILE A 12 2.72 -2.26 -13.48
N LEU A 13 2.05 -1.20 -13.93
CA LEU A 13 2.71 0.08 -14.22
C LEU A 13 3.31 0.73 -12.96
N ALA A 14 2.62 0.65 -11.82
CA ALA A 14 3.13 1.17 -10.55
C ALA A 14 4.41 0.46 -10.10
N VAL A 15 4.50 -0.87 -10.31
CA VAL A 15 5.73 -1.64 -10.02
C VAL A 15 6.89 -1.16 -10.89
N PHE A 16 6.68 -0.98 -12.19
CA PHE A 16 7.72 -0.46 -13.09
C PHE A 16 8.20 0.93 -12.68
N ILE A 17 7.26 1.83 -12.34
CA ILE A 17 7.60 3.17 -11.87
C ILE A 17 8.40 3.11 -10.57
N GLY A 18 7.98 2.28 -9.61
CA GLY A 18 8.70 2.11 -8.34
C GLY A 18 10.14 1.65 -8.54
N PHE A 19 10.36 0.67 -9.42
CA PHE A 19 11.71 0.20 -9.77
C PHE A 19 12.57 1.30 -10.41
N GLU A 20 12.02 1.99 -11.42
CA GLU A 20 12.74 3.01 -12.18
C GLU A 20 13.09 4.24 -11.33
N VAL A 21 12.26 4.57 -10.33
CA VAL A 21 12.51 5.67 -9.39
C VAL A 21 13.58 5.29 -8.38
N ILE A 22 13.46 4.13 -7.73
CA ILE A 22 14.39 3.72 -6.65
C ILE A 22 15.81 3.51 -7.19
N THR A 23 15.96 2.97 -8.40
CA THR A 23 17.27 2.73 -9.04
C THR A 23 18.08 4.01 -9.30
N LYS A 24 17.44 5.19 -9.30
CA LYS A 24 18.10 6.48 -9.56
C LYS A 24 18.33 7.33 -8.32
N VAL A 25 18.05 6.79 -7.13
CA VAL A 25 18.22 7.52 -5.87
C VAL A 25 19.70 7.53 -5.46
N PRO A 26 20.28 8.70 -5.12
CA PRO A 26 21.66 8.77 -4.66
C PRO A 26 21.84 8.06 -3.30
N PRO A 27 23.01 7.47 -3.01
CA PRO A 27 23.18 6.63 -1.82
C PRO A 27 22.93 7.32 -0.48
N ILE A 28 23.16 8.63 -0.42
CA ILE A 28 22.89 9.47 0.76
C ILE A 28 21.42 9.48 1.18
N LEU A 29 20.50 9.08 0.30
CA LEU A 29 19.07 9.08 0.55
C LEU A 29 18.50 7.70 0.89
N HIS A 30 19.29 6.61 0.95
CA HIS A 30 18.72 5.28 1.22
C HIS A 30 18.04 5.18 2.60
N THR A 31 18.61 5.79 3.64
CA THR A 31 18.02 5.81 4.98
C THR A 31 16.75 6.67 5.06
N PRO A 32 16.70 7.92 4.58
CA PRO A 32 15.45 8.66 4.54
C PRO A 32 14.42 8.04 3.58
N LEU A 33 14.85 7.38 2.49
CA LEU A 33 13.96 6.64 1.58
C LEU A 33 13.35 5.40 2.25
N MET A 34 14.16 4.65 3.01
CA MET A 34 13.66 3.53 3.82
C MET A 34 12.58 4.01 4.80
N SER A 35 12.84 5.11 5.51
CA SER A 35 11.86 5.73 6.41
C SER A 35 10.60 6.22 5.67
N GLY A 36 10.76 6.87 4.52
CA GLY A 36 9.65 7.34 3.70
C GLY A 36 8.76 6.22 3.18
N SER A 37 9.34 5.12 2.69
CA SER A 37 8.59 3.94 2.24
C SER A 37 7.82 3.27 3.38
N ASN A 38 8.37 3.28 4.60
CA ASN A 38 7.66 2.82 5.80
C ASN A 38 6.45 3.71 6.11
N ALA A 39 6.56 5.02 5.98
CA ALA A 39 5.43 5.94 6.15
C ALA A 39 4.32 5.70 5.10
N ILE A 40 4.67 5.42 3.84
CA ILE A 40 3.71 5.08 2.78
C ILE A 40 3.00 3.75 3.08
N SER A 41 3.72 2.77 3.62
CA SER A 41 3.14 1.47 3.99
C SER A 41 1.99 1.57 5.01
N GLY A 42 1.92 2.69 5.77
CA GLY A 42 0.82 3.00 6.68
C GLY A 42 -0.56 3.13 6.01
N ILE A 43 -0.65 3.13 4.68
CA ILE A 43 -1.93 3.07 3.94
C ILE A 43 -2.82 1.87 4.34
N THR A 44 -2.23 0.80 4.89
CA THR A 44 -2.94 -0.35 5.44
C THR A 44 -3.97 0.02 6.51
N ILE A 45 -3.77 1.14 7.22
CA ILE A 45 -4.72 1.67 8.21
C ILE A 45 -6.09 1.95 7.57
N ILE A 46 -6.15 2.39 6.31
CA ILE A 46 -7.44 2.61 5.63
C ILE A 46 -8.20 1.29 5.49
N GLY A 47 -7.51 0.21 5.13
CA GLY A 47 -8.11 -1.12 5.05
C GLY A 47 -8.61 -1.62 6.41
N ALA A 48 -7.83 -1.38 7.48
CA ALA A 48 -8.19 -1.73 8.84
C ALA A 48 -9.46 -1.01 9.31
N ILE A 49 -9.55 0.31 9.10
CA ILE A 49 -10.72 1.13 9.43
C ILE A 49 -11.96 0.66 8.66
N LEU A 50 -11.83 0.40 7.36
CA LEU A 50 -12.94 -0.10 6.54
C LEU A 50 -13.41 -1.48 7.02
N SER A 51 -12.48 -2.38 7.35
CA SER A 51 -12.80 -3.69 7.92
C SER A 51 -13.54 -3.58 9.25
N ALA A 52 -13.04 -2.73 10.15
CA ALA A 52 -13.65 -2.47 11.46
C ALA A 52 -15.06 -1.87 11.35
N GLY A 53 -15.26 -0.96 10.40
CA GLY A 53 -16.55 -0.29 10.16
C GLY A 53 -17.60 -1.14 9.44
N SER A 54 -17.19 -2.25 8.80
CA SER A 54 -18.08 -3.07 7.97
C SER A 54 -19.10 -3.92 8.77
N GLN A 55 -18.89 -4.10 10.08
CA GLN A 55 -19.77 -4.85 11.00
C GLN A 55 -20.15 -6.27 10.53
N HIS A 56 -19.31 -6.92 9.73
CA HIS A 56 -19.58 -8.26 9.21
C HIS A 56 -19.60 -9.35 10.31
N THR A 57 -18.59 -9.37 11.18
CA THR A 57 -18.45 -10.34 12.28
C THR A 57 -17.60 -9.74 13.38
N ILE A 58 -17.75 -10.22 14.61
CA ILE A 58 -16.91 -9.80 15.77
C ILE A 58 -15.41 -9.96 15.45
N LEU A 59 -15.02 -11.02 14.72
CA LEU A 59 -13.64 -11.24 14.29
C LEU A 59 -13.15 -10.18 13.30
N THR A 60 -13.94 -9.81 12.30
CA THR A 60 -13.54 -8.80 11.30
C THR A 60 -13.42 -7.42 11.92
N THR A 61 -14.30 -7.12 12.89
CA THR A 61 -14.26 -5.88 13.66
C THR A 61 -13.07 -5.84 14.60
N GLY A 62 -12.81 -6.93 15.33
CA GLY A 62 -11.66 -7.04 16.23
C GLY A 62 -10.32 -6.95 15.51
N LEU A 63 -10.18 -7.65 14.37
CA LEU A 63 -8.95 -7.60 13.55
C LEU A 63 -8.77 -6.28 12.80
N GLY A 64 -9.83 -5.53 12.52
CA GLY A 64 -9.72 -4.19 11.94
C GLY A 64 -9.30 -3.12 12.95
N PHE A 65 -9.43 -3.38 14.25
CA PHE A 65 -9.08 -2.45 15.33
C PHE A 65 -7.70 -2.71 15.93
N ALA A 66 -7.21 -3.96 15.83
CA ALA A 66 -5.90 -4.40 16.28
C ALA A 66 -4.80 -4.10 15.25
#